data_AF-A0A4S2PPF5-F1
#
_entry.id   AF-A0A4S2PPF5-F1
#
_cell.length_a   1.000
_cell.length_b   1.000
_cell.length_c   1.000
_cell.angle_alpha   90.00
_cell.angle_beta   90.00
_cell.angle_gamma   90.00
#
_symmetry.space_group_name_H-M   'P 1'
#
loop_
_entity.id
_entity.type
_entity.pdbx_description
1 polymer ?
#
loop_
_entity_poly.entity_id
_entity_poly.type
_entity_poly.pdbx_seq_one_letter_code
_entity_poly.pdbx_strand_id
1 'polypeptide(L)'
;TLPAPVVMTDWELEGFKNKKWLETRENMVEYILATYPQIFAQQDREQLIKDLDEAENKGYIYEIAIVQYAVAKQSAVKNGKDFATLEKHLTQNIPDPLARAAELFNVFNPE
;
A
#
# COMPACT_ATOMS: atom_id res chain seq x y z
N THR A 1 45.42 11.26 0.04
CA THR A 1 44.78 9.94 0.27
C THR A 1 43.38 10.02 -0.30
N LEU A 2 43.02 9.13 -1.23
CA LEU A 2 41.62 9.01 -1.65
C LEU A 2 40.83 8.41 -0.47
N PRO A 3 39.65 8.96 -0.09
CA PRO A 3 38.86 8.38 0.97
C PRO A 3 38.47 6.95 0.57
N ALA A 4 38.59 6.01 1.51
CA ALA A 4 38.15 4.63 1.28
C ALA A 4 36.66 4.63 0.92
N PRO A 5 36.21 3.77 -0.03
CA PRO A 5 34.78 3.67 -0.33
C PRO A 5 34.05 3.25 0.94
N VAL A 6 33.09 4.06 1.38
CA VAL A 6 32.17 3.67 2.45
C VAL A 6 31.20 2.66 1.84
N VAL A 7 31.46 1.36 2.04
CA VAL A 7 30.53 0.30 1.68
C VAL A 7 29.54 0.17 2.84
N MET A 8 28.28 0.53 2.59
CA MET A 8 27.20 0.39 3.57
C MET A 8 26.92 -1.10 3.79
N THR A 9 26.70 -1.51 5.04
CA THR A 9 26.38 -2.91 5.37
C THR A 9 24.93 -3.25 5.04
N ASP A 10 24.63 -4.55 4.93
CA ASP A 10 23.24 -5.02 4.70
C ASP A 10 22.28 -4.57 5.82
N TRP A 11 22.75 -4.57 7.09
CA TRP A 11 21.94 -4.14 8.23
C TRP A 11 21.66 -2.62 8.20
N GLU A 12 22.60 -1.82 7.72
CA GLU A 12 22.40 -0.37 7.54
C GLU A 12 21.38 -0.12 6.43
N LEU A 13 21.51 -0.81 5.29
CA LEU A 13 20.58 -0.69 4.16
C LEU A 13 19.14 -1.08 4.54
N GLU A 14 18.97 -2.17 5.29
CA GLU A 14 17.67 -2.59 5.83
C GLU A 14 17.10 -1.53 6.79
N GLY A 15 17.92 -0.98 7.67
CA GLY A 15 17.52 0.11 8.57
C GLY A 15 17.02 1.36 7.82
N PHE A 16 17.71 1.76 6.74
CA PHE A 16 17.29 2.89 5.92
C PHE A 16 15.98 2.63 5.16
N LYS A 17 15.83 1.43 4.60
CA LYS A 17 14.58 1.02 3.92
C LYS A 17 13.39 1.06 4.87
N ASN A 18 13.56 0.49 6.07
CA ASN A 18 12.51 0.49 7.09
C ASN A 18 12.13 1.92 7.50
N LYS A 19 13.12 2.79 7.76
CA LYS A 19 12.83 4.18 8.11
C LYS A 19 12.07 4.91 7.00
N LYS A 20 12.50 4.75 5.75
CA LYS A 20 11.82 5.35 4.60
C LYS A 20 10.39 4.83 4.45
N TRP A 21 10.17 3.53 4.65
CA TRP A 21 8.83 2.94 4.62
C TRP A 21 7.93 3.55 5.69
N LEU A 22 8.39 3.65 6.93
CA LEU A 22 7.61 4.23 8.04
C LEU A 22 7.18 5.67 7.72
N GLU A 23 8.10 6.52 7.26
CA GLU A 23 7.77 7.91 6.88
C GLU A 23 6.77 7.96 5.72
N THR A 24 6.98 7.15 4.68
CA THR A 24 6.08 7.09 3.51
C THR A 24 4.68 6.59 3.91
N ARG A 25 4.60 5.56 4.74
CA ARG A 25 3.35 4.97 5.22
C ARG A 25 2.55 5.96 6.06
N GLU A 26 3.18 6.71 6.95
CA GLU A 26 2.50 7.72 7.76
C GLU A 26 1.92 8.84 6.87
N ASN A 27 2.65 9.30 5.85
CA ASN A 27 2.13 10.25 4.87
C ASN A 27 0.91 9.69 4.10
N MET A 28 0.95 8.41 3.70
CA MET A 28 -0.18 7.75 3.03
C MET A 28 -1.40 7.61 3.96
N VAL A 29 -1.18 7.32 5.26
CA VAL A 29 -2.24 7.27 6.27
C VAL A 29 -2.96 8.61 6.36
N GLU A 30 -2.21 9.70 6.51
CA GLU A 30 -2.75 11.06 6.60
C GLU A 30 -3.53 11.44 5.33
N TYR A 31 -2.94 11.16 4.16
CA TYR A 31 -3.59 11.38 2.87
C TYR A 31 -4.92 10.62 2.75
N ILE A 32 -4.95 9.33 3.10
CA ILE A 32 -6.15 8.50 2.96
C ILE A 32 -7.25 8.94 3.91
N LEU A 33 -6.92 9.25 5.17
CA LEU A 33 -7.89 9.71 6.15
C LEU A 33 -8.52 11.06 5.76
N ALA A 34 -7.75 11.93 5.09
CA ALA A 34 -8.26 13.20 4.57
C ALA A 34 -9.09 13.04 3.28
N THR A 35 -8.68 12.12 2.39
CA THR A 35 -9.24 12.01 1.03
C THR A 35 -10.42 11.05 0.95
N TYR A 36 -10.44 10.00 1.78
CA TYR A 36 -11.45 8.95 1.76
C TYR A 36 -12.16 8.80 3.13
N PRO A 37 -12.72 9.88 3.72
CA PRO A 37 -13.36 9.83 5.03
C PRO A 37 -14.59 8.90 5.09
N GLN A 38 -15.21 8.63 3.94
CA GLN A 38 -16.30 7.65 3.80
C GLN A 38 -15.82 6.20 3.93
N ILE A 39 -14.54 5.94 3.65
CA ILE A 39 -13.92 4.60 3.67
C ILE A 39 -13.13 4.36 4.94
N PHE A 40 -12.41 5.37 5.44
CA PHE A 40 -11.67 5.30 6.70
C PHE A 40 -12.03 6.45 7.63
N ALA A 41 -12.33 6.12 8.87
CA ALA A 41 -12.38 7.09 9.96
C ALA A 41 -11.09 7.02 10.79
N GLN A 42 -10.86 8.02 11.66
CA GLN A 42 -9.64 8.08 12.49
C GLN A 42 -9.45 6.81 13.35
N GLN A 43 -10.52 6.21 13.84
CA GLN A 43 -10.43 4.95 14.60
C GLN A 43 -9.97 3.75 13.75
N ASP A 44 -10.04 3.84 12.42
CA ASP A 44 -9.65 2.76 11.50
C ASP A 44 -8.14 2.81 11.17
N ARG A 45 -7.38 3.75 11.75
CA ARG A 45 -5.95 3.98 11.45
C ARG A 45 -5.10 2.73 11.54
N GLU A 46 -5.28 1.92 12.58
CA GLU A 46 -4.51 0.69 12.75
C GLU A 46 -4.79 -0.33 11.65
N GLN A 47 -6.05 -0.40 11.18
CA GLN A 47 -6.42 -1.27 10.07
C GLN A 47 -5.85 -0.74 8.76
N LEU A 48 -5.92 0.57 8.53
CA LEU A 48 -5.31 1.21 7.38
C LEU A 48 -3.80 0.93 7.29
N ILE A 49 -3.08 1.04 8.41
CA ILE A 49 -1.64 0.70 8.46
C ILE A 49 -1.40 -0.74 8.04
N LYS A 50 -2.20 -1.69 8.55
CA LYS A 50 -2.08 -3.11 8.18
C LYS A 50 -2.32 -3.33 6.68
N ASP A 51 -3.28 -2.63 6.09
CA ASP A 51 -3.59 -2.77 4.66
C ASP A 51 -2.51 -2.14 3.78
N LEU A 52 -1.86 -1.05 4.21
CA LEU A 52 -0.71 -0.46 3.53
C LEU A 52 0.53 -1.37 3.62
N ASP A 53 0.82 -1.90 4.81
CA ASP A 53 1.92 -2.86 5.01
C ASP A 53 1.70 -4.14 4.19
N GLU A 54 0.46 -4.62 4.10
CA GLU A 54 0.12 -5.78 3.27
C GLU A 54 0.37 -5.50 1.79
N ALA A 55 0.00 -4.32 1.28
CA ALA A 55 0.26 -3.95 -0.11
C ALA A 55 1.77 -3.92 -0.40
N GLU A 56 2.56 -3.28 0.45
CA GLU A 56 4.02 -3.25 0.29
C GLU A 56 4.61 -4.67 0.26
N ASN A 57 4.23 -5.52 1.22
CA ASN A 57 4.68 -6.91 1.31
C ASN A 57 4.26 -7.76 0.10
N LYS A 58 3.16 -7.41 -0.58
CA LYS A 58 2.70 -8.06 -1.81
C LYS A 58 3.36 -7.52 -3.08
N GLY A 59 4.33 -6.62 -2.94
CA GLY A 59 5.13 -6.09 -4.06
C GLY A 59 4.47 -4.95 -4.82
N TYR A 60 3.49 -4.26 -4.22
CA TYR A 60 3.05 -2.97 -4.77
C TYR A 60 4.12 -1.93 -4.43
N ILE A 61 4.88 -1.50 -5.44
CA ILE A 61 6.07 -0.63 -5.26
C ILE A 61 5.79 0.86 -5.39
N TYR A 62 4.62 1.23 -5.93
CA TYR A 62 4.23 2.63 -6.14
C TYR A 62 3.30 3.06 -5.01
N GLU A 63 3.56 4.24 -4.42
CA GLU A 63 2.73 4.81 -3.35
C GLU A 63 1.25 4.85 -3.74
N ILE A 64 0.95 5.30 -4.97
CA ILE A 64 -0.43 5.33 -5.46
C ILE A 64 -1.07 3.94 -5.57
N ALA A 65 -0.28 2.91 -5.93
CA ALA A 65 -0.79 1.54 -6.01
C ALA A 65 -1.07 0.96 -4.62
N ILE A 66 -0.21 1.27 -3.64
CA ILE A 66 -0.40 0.89 -2.24
C ILE A 66 -1.66 1.58 -1.66
N VAL A 67 -1.83 2.87 -1.92
CA VAL A 67 -3.03 3.63 -1.54
C VAL A 67 -4.28 3.01 -2.16
N GLN A 68 -4.26 2.79 -3.48
CA GLN A 68 -5.38 2.21 -4.21
C GLN A 68 -5.76 0.84 -3.66
N TYR A 69 -4.77 -0.01 -3.36
CA TYR A 69 -4.98 -1.32 -2.75
C TYR A 69 -5.70 -1.21 -1.39
N ALA A 70 -5.15 -0.40 -0.47
CA ALA A 70 -5.70 -0.28 0.88
C ALA A 70 -7.15 0.27 0.86
N VAL A 71 -7.40 1.27 0.02
CA VAL A 71 -8.74 1.85 -0.14
C VAL A 71 -9.72 0.85 -0.74
N ALA A 72 -9.32 0.13 -1.79
CA ALA A 72 -10.13 -0.92 -2.41
C ALA A 72 -10.50 -2.03 -1.41
N LYS A 73 -9.53 -2.48 -0.62
CA LYS A 73 -9.72 -3.56 0.36
C LYS A 73 -10.70 -3.16 1.46
N GLN A 74 -10.51 -1.98 2.06
CA GLN A 74 -11.43 -1.51 3.10
C GLN A 74 -12.83 -1.22 2.54
N SER A 75 -12.93 -0.69 1.33
CA SER A 75 -14.23 -0.53 0.67
C SER A 75 -14.92 -1.87 0.46
N ALA A 76 -14.20 -2.90 0.02
CA ALA A 76 -14.74 -4.24 -0.12
C ALA A 76 -15.26 -4.80 1.21
N VAL A 77 -14.49 -4.65 2.30
CA VAL A 77 -14.90 -5.06 3.67
C VAL A 77 -16.19 -4.35 4.08
N LYS A 78 -16.26 -3.02 3.94
CA LYS A 78 -17.45 -2.23 4.30
C LYS A 78 -18.69 -2.62 3.50
N ASN A 79 -18.50 -3.01 2.24
CA ASN A 79 -19.58 -3.37 1.33
C ASN A 79 -19.87 -4.88 1.28
N GLY A 80 -19.20 -5.69 2.11
CA GLY A 80 -19.38 -7.16 2.11
C GLY A 80 -19.01 -7.83 0.78
N LYS A 81 -18.06 -7.28 0.03
CA LYS A 81 -17.62 -7.82 -1.27
C LYS A 81 -16.35 -8.66 -1.12
N ASP A 82 -16.20 -9.67 -1.97
CA ASP A 82 -15.04 -10.57 -1.96
C ASP A 82 -13.82 -9.94 -2.67
N PHE A 83 -12.98 -9.28 -1.88
CA PHE A 83 -11.71 -8.72 -2.35
C PHE A 83 -10.71 -9.80 -2.74
N ALA A 84 -10.56 -10.84 -1.92
CA ALA A 84 -9.47 -11.80 -2.04
C ALA A 84 -9.55 -12.61 -3.34
N THR A 85 -10.75 -12.99 -3.77
CA THR A 85 -10.94 -13.70 -5.05
C THR A 85 -10.55 -12.83 -6.23
N LEU A 86 -10.96 -11.55 -6.26
CA LEU A 86 -10.59 -10.65 -7.35
C LEU A 86 -9.09 -10.34 -7.34
N GLU A 87 -8.51 -10.04 -6.17
CA GLU A 87 -7.09 -9.77 -6.02
C GLU A 87 -6.23 -10.92 -6.53
N LYS A 88 -6.60 -12.16 -6.19
CA LYS A 88 -5.92 -13.36 -6.67
C LYS A 88 -6.02 -13.48 -8.19
N HIS A 89 -7.21 -13.26 -8.76
CA HIS A 89 -7.41 -13.30 -10.20
C HIS A 89 -6.56 -12.25 -10.92
N LEU A 90 -6.56 -11.00 -10.45
CA LEU A 90 -5.77 -9.93 -11.07
C LEU A 90 -4.27 -10.17 -10.93
N THR A 91 -3.81 -10.69 -9.79
CA THR A 91 -2.39 -11.04 -9.59
C THR A 91 -1.90 -12.10 -10.58
N GLN A 92 -2.78 -13.01 -11.03
CA GLN A 92 -2.43 -14.03 -12.02
C GLN A 92 -2.41 -13.51 -13.47
N ASN A 93 -3.15 -12.43 -13.75
CA ASN A 93 -3.41 -11.97 -15.13
C ASN A 93 -2.78 -10.59 -15.44
N ILE A 94 -2.45 -9.80 -14.43
CA ILE A 94 -1.87 -8.46 -14.55
C ILE A 94 -0.55 -8.42 -13.78
N PRO A 95 0.60 -8.62 -14.46
CA PRO A 95 1.91 -8.58 -13.82
C PRO A 95 2.28 -7.20 -13.28
N ASP A 96 1.77 -6.14 -13.91
CA ASP A 96 2.07 -4.77 -13.51
C ASP A 96 1.31 -4.39 -12.22
N PRO A 97 2.02 -4.07 -11.12
CA PRO A 97 1.38 -3.81 -9.83
C PRO A 97 0.53 -2.53 -9.84
N LEU A 98 0.87 -1.53 -10.66
CA LEU A 98 0.10 -0.29 -10.76
C LEU A 98 -1.24 -0.54 -11.45
N ALA A 99 -1.24 -1.21 -12.61
CA ALA A 99 -2.45 -1.57 -13.34
C ALA A 99 -3.38 -2.46 -12.50
N ARG A 100 -2.82 -3.43 -11.76
CA ARG A 100 -3.59 -4.29 -10.85
C ARG A 100 -4.25 -3.49 -9.72
N ALA A 101 -3.54 -2.56 -9.09
CA ALA A 101 -4.09 -1.73 -8.04
C ALA A 101 -5.19 -0.78 -8.55
N ALA A 102 -5.00 -0.21 -9.74
CA ALA A 102 -6.01 0.63 -10.38
C ALA A 102 -7.31 -0.16 -10.64
N GLU A 103 -7.20 -1.41 -11.12
CA GLU A 103 -8.37 -2.26 -11.36
C GLU A 103 -9.10 -2.61 -10.05
N LEU A 104 -8.37 -2.99 -9.00
CA LEU A 104 -8.95 -3.21 -7.66
C LEU A 104 -9.69 -1.95 -7.18
N PHE A 105 -9.05 -0.79 -7.31
CA PHE A 105 -9.63 0.47 -6.90
C PHE A 105 -10.92 0.80 -7.63
N ASN A 106 -10.94 0.66 -8.96
CA ASN A 106 -12.10 0.97 -9.79
C ASN A 106 -13.30 0.05 -9.47
N VAL A 107 -13.05 -1.24 -9.24
CA VAL A 107 -14.13 -2.21 -8.95
C VAL A 107 -14.77 -1.97 -7.58
N PHE A 108 -13.96 -1.59 -6.58
CA PHE A 108 -14.44 -1.40 -5.21
C PHE A 108 -14.81 0.05 -4.87
N ASN A 109 -14.42 1.01 -5.69
CA ASN A 109 -14.75 2.43 -5.52
C ASN A 109 -15.28 3.02 -6.82
N PRO A 110 -16.44 2.55 -7.32
CA PRO A 110 -17.08 3.16 -8.46
C PRO A 110 -17.53 4.60 -8.11
N GLU A 111 -17.45 5.50 -9.09
CA GLU A 111 -17.93 6.89 -8.99
C GLU A 111 -19.39 7.00 -8.53
#